data_AF-A0A3D3RA80-F1
#
_entry.id   AF-A0A3D3RA80-F1
#
_cell.length_a   1.000
_cell.length_b   1.000
_cell.length_c   1.000
_cell.angle_alpha   90.00
_cell.angle_beta   90.00
_cell.angle_gamma   90.00
#
_symmetry.space_group_name_H-M   'P 1'
#
loop_
_entity.id
_entity.type
_entity.pdbx_description
1 polymer ?
#
loop_
_entity_poly.entity_id
_entity_poly.type
_entity_poly.pdbx_seq_one_letter_code
_entity_poly.pdbx_strand_id
1 'polypeptide(L)'
;LFERKAGPDYLIASSAALMLRSLGYSTRLVSGFYASPDNYDIKSDHTPVLADDVHFWVEVKVGPSASDWCTIEPTAGYTVLGPPLSLYEKMVEAILAVANWVGQHLMLSLLTLGSIISIFILRYQIIDFLVTGWLKLYRPRETRRLIFRTLWLLELRVRRQGQKRPVTMSLNQWLKLQADNLTINTACLSELAQYVNWAAFAPCSADKTHFPRTEQISDCCNRIINDARWIKRSP
;
A
#
# COMPACT_ATOMS: atom_id res chain seq x y z
N LEU A 1 50.76 20.64 -1.00
CA LEU A 1 50.77 19.19 -1.31
C LEU A 1 51.31 18.35 -0.16
N PHE A 2 52.62 18.40 0.14
CA PHE A 2 53.24 17.36 0.98
C PHE A 2 53.16 17.57 2.50
N GLU A 3 53.11 18.82 2.95
CA GLU A 3 53.09 19.15 4.39
C GLU A 3 51.67 19.31 4.93
N ARG A 4 50.94 20.34 4.48
CA ARG A 4 49.63 20.71 5.02
C ARG A 4 48.49 19.78 4.62
N LYS A 5 48.60 19.11 3.46
CA LYS A 5 47.60 18.18 2.85
C LYS A 5 46.13 18.67 2.88
N ALA A 6 45.92 19.97 2.97
CA ALA A 6 44.61 20.60 3.07
C ALA A 6 44.66 21.98 2.42
N GLY A 7 43.52 22.42 1.90
CA GLY A 7 43.36 23.72 1.27
C GLY A 7 41.97 23.84 0.63
N PRO A 8 41.63 25.03 0.12
CA PRO A 8 40.47 25.21 -0.75
C PRO A 8 40.60 24.35 -2.02
N ASP A 9 39.44 24.06 -2.61
CA ASP A 9 39.26 23.21 -3.79
C ASP A 9 40.20 23.58 -4.95
N TYR A 10 40.39 24.86 -5.27
CA TYR A 10 41.28 25.30 -6.35
C TYR A 10 42.74 24.89 -6.12
N LEU A 11 43.22 24.87 -4.87
CA LEU A 11 44.57 24.41 -4.56
C LEU A 11 44.68 22.90 -4.69
N ILE A 12 43.64 22.17 -4.28
CA ILE A 12 43.57 20.71 -4.38
C ILE A 12 43.54 20.29 -5.86
N ALA A 13 42.63 20.87 -6.66
CA ALA A 13 42.50 20.62 -8.09
C ALA A 13 43.77 21.00 -8.87
N SER A 14 44.36 22.17 -8.58
CA SER A 14 45.62 22.58 -9.21
C SER A 14 46.76 21.62 -8.88
N SER A 15 46.83 21.19 -7.62
CA SER A 15 47.81 20.21 -7.16
C SER A 15 47.66 18.85 -7.85
N ALA A 16 46.42 18.35 -7.95
CA ALA A 16 46.11 17.11 -8.66
C ALA A 16 46.46 17.21 -10.15
N ALA A 17 46.11 18.32 -10.81
CA ALA A 17 46.44 18.55 -12.21
C ALA A 17 47.96 18.54 -12.46
N LEU A 18 48.75 19.15 -11.57
CA LEU A 18 50.22 19.12 -11.67
C LEU A 18 50.78 17.71 -11.48
N MET A 19 50.26 16.94 -10.52
CA MET A 19 50.68 15.55 -10.32
C MET A 19 50.37 14.68 -11.54
N LEU A 20 49.16 14.78 -12.10
CA LEU A 20 48.77 14.05 -13.30
C LEU A 20 49.63 14.42 -14.51
N ARG A 21 49.93 15.71 -14.71
CA ARG A 21 50.85 16.16 -15.77
C ARG A 21 52.26 15.61 -15.58
N SER A 22 52.75 15.53 -14.34
CA SER A 22 54.08 14.97 -14.06
C SER A 22 54.18 13.48 -14.40
N LEU A 23 53.05 12.77 -14.37
CA LEU A 23 52.93 11.37 -14.78
C LEU A 23 52.72 11.20 -16.31
N GLY A 24 52.71 12.30 -17.08
CA GLY A 24 52.54 12.27 -18.54
C GLY A 24 51.09 12.32 -19.02
N TYR A 25 50.11 12.48 -18.12
CA TYR A 25 48.71 12.58 -18.53
C TYR A 25 48.40 13.99 -19.08
N SER A 26 47.77 14.04 -20.26
CA SER A 26 47.21 15.28 -20.79
C SER A 26 46.04 15.71 -19.91
N THR A 27 46.24 16.80 -19.16
CA THR A 27 45.36 17.19 -18.05
C THR A 27 45.06 18.67 -18.13
N ARG A 28 43.79 19.06 -17.94
CA ARG A 28 43.34 20.44 -17.82
C ARG A 28 42.72 20.70 -16.46
N LEU A 29 42.97 21.88 -15.92
CA LEU A 29 42.27 22.41 -14.75
C LEU A 29 41.01 23.11 -15.28
N VAL A 30 39.87 22.85 -14.65
CA VAL A 30 38.59 23.42 -15.05
C VAL A 30 38.00 24.18 -13.87
N SER A 31 37.40 25.32 -14.15
CA SER A 31 36.64 26.13 -13.21
C SER A 31 35.21 26.26 -13.71
N GLY A 32 34.25 26.14 -12.80
CA GLY A 32 32.83 26.33 -13.12
C GLY A 32 32.03 26.43 -11.83
N PHE A 33 30.80 25.93 -11.87
CA PHE A 33 29.94 25.90 -10.71
C PHE A 33 29.48 24.46 -10.43
N TYR A 34 29.45 24.09 -9.17
CA TYR A 34 28.96 22.79 -8.73
C TYR A 34 27.47 22.85 -8.38
N ALA A 35 26.63 22.17 -9.17
CA ALA A 35 25.22 22.03 -8.86
C ALA A 35 25.04 20.90 -7.82
N SER A 36 24.95 21.26 -6.54
CA SER A 36 24.76 20.28 -5.46
C SER A 36 23.42 19.57 -5.57
N PRO A 37 23.38 18.22 -5.55
CA PRO A 37 22.13 17.46 -5.48
C PRO A 37 21.27 17.80 -4.27
N ASP A 38 21.89 18.22 -3.17
CA ASP A 38 21.19 18.60 -1.93
C ASP A 38 20.38 19.90 -2.07
N ASN A 39 20.72 20.72 -3.07
CA ASN A 39 20.03 21.98 -3.36
C ASN A 39 18.89 21.80 -4.39
N TYR A 40 18.61 20.57 -4.85
CA TYR A 40 17.57 20.34 -5.83
C TYR A 40 16.17 20.71 -5.29
N ASP A 41 15.52 21.68 -5.93
CA ASP A 41 14.16 22.08 -5.58
C ASP A 41 13.13 21.32 -6.43
N ILE A 42 12.42 20.41 -5.78
CA ILE A 42 11.34 19.60 -6.37
C ILE A 42 10.21 20.50 -6.93
N LYS A 43 9.97 21.69 -6.36
CA LYS A 43 8.88 22.56 -6.82
C LYS A 43 9.19 23.24 -8.15
N SER A 44 10.45 23.68 -8.33
CA SER A 44 10.88 24.33 -9.56
C SER A 44 11.52 23.37 -10.56
N ASP A 45 11.72 22.10 -10.19
CA ASP A 45 12.42 21.06 -10.97
C ASP A 45 13.83 21.48 -11.43
N HIS A 46 14.50 22.30 -10.62
CA HIS A 46 15.82 22.86 -10.93
C HIS A 46 16.70 22.89 -9.68
N THR A 47 18.02 22.83 -9.88
CA THR A 47 19.02 23.08 -8.84
C THR A 47 19.54 24.52 -9.00
N PRO A 48 19.26 25.44 -8.08
CA PRO A 48 19.80 26.78 -8.13
C PRO A 48 21.32 26.74 -7.96
N VAL A 49 22.01 27.57 -8.74
CA VAL A 49 23.47 27.72 -8.69
C VAL A 49 23.79 29.15 -8.25
N LEU A 50 24.56 29.26 -7.17
CA LEU A 50 24.91 30.50 -6.49
C LEU A 50 26.38 30.88 -6.77
N ALA A 51 26.75 32.11 -6.43
CA ALA A 51 28.12 32.58 -6.57
C ALA A 51 29.12 31.80 -5.69
N ASP A 52 28.66 31.27 -4.55
CA ASP A 52 29.48 30.46 -3.65
C ASP A 52 29.67 29.02 -4.15
N ASP A 53 28.93 28.60 -5.18
CA ASP A 53 29.06 27.27 -5.78
C ASP A 53 30.22 27.19 -6.80
N VAL A 54 31.06 28.24 -6.89
CA VAL A 54 32.27 28.21 -7.73
C VAL A 54 33.15 27.04 -7.29
N HIS A 55 33.49 26.20 -8.25
CA HIS A 55 34.23 24.98 -7.99
C HIS A 55 35.32 24.72 -9.04
N PHE A 56 36.41 24.09 -8.60
CA PHE A 56 37.52 23.68 -9.44
C PHE A 56 37.71 22.16 -9.43
N TRP A 57 37.76 21.56 -10.62
CA TRP A 57 38.03 20.14 -10.81
C TRP A 57 39.08 19.92 -11.89
N VAL A 58 39.42 18.66 -12.14
CA VAL A 58 40.43 18.26 -13.10
C VAL A 58 39.81 17.39 -14.18
N GLU A 59 40.26 17.56 -15.42
CA GLU A 59 39.90 16.64 -16.50
C GLU A 59 41.14 16.06 -17.16
N VAL A 60 41.12 14.75 -17.39
CA VAL A 60 42.21 13.99 -18.00
C VAL A 60 41.75 13.42 -19.33
N LYS A 61 42.58 13.56 -20.36
CA LYS A 61 42.31 12.97 -21.68
C LYS A 61 42.54 11.46 -21.62
N VAL A 62 41.49 10.67 -21.89
CA VAL A 62 41.50 9.19 -21.79
C VAL A 62 41.44 8.50 -23.15
N GLY A 63 41.17 9.22 -24.24
CA GLY A 63 41.05 8.66 -25.58
C GLY A 63 41.54 9.59 -26.68
N PRO A 64 41.57 9.11 -27.94
CA PRO A 64 42.09 9.88 -29.07
C PRO A 64 41.14 11.00 -29.51
N SER A 65 39.83 10.90 -29.23
CA SER A 65 38.86 11.92 -29.65
C SER A 65 39.05 13.23 -28.88
N ALA A 66 38.56 14.32 -29.46
CA ALA A 66 38.52 15.62 -28.80
C ALA A 66 37.56 15.64 -27.59
N SER A 67 36.57 14.75 -27.57
CA SER A 67 35.56 14.60 -26.52
C SER A 67 35.96 13.70 -25.35
N ASP A 68 37.08 12.98 -25.45
CA ASP A 68 37.42 11.92 -24.49
C ASP A 68 38.14 12.49 -23.25
N TRP A 69 37.45 13.36 -22.52
CA TRP A 69 37.90 13.92 -21.26
C TRP A 69 37.14 13.27 -20.11
N CYS A 70 37.87 12.66 -19.18
CA CYS A 70 37.31 12.10 -17.95
C CYS A 70 37.43 13.13 -16.83
N THR A 71 36.31 13.39 -16.14
CA THR A 71 36.28 14.28 -14.97
C THR A 71 36.83 13.55 -13.75
N ILE A 72 37.80 14.17 -13.09
CA ILE A 72 38.39 13.73 -11.84
C ILE A 72 38.07 14.79 -10.80
N GLU A 73 37.36 14.39 -9.75
CA GLU A 73 37.06 15.24 -8.61
C GLU A 73 38.00 14.91 -7.43
N PRO A 74 39.05 15.71 -7.20
CA PRO A 74 40.01 15.45 -6.12
C PRO A 74 39.54 15.98 -4.77
N THR A 75 38.53 16.85 -4.72
CA THR A 75 38.01 17.47 -3.50
C THR A 75 36.94 16.57 -2.88
N ALA A 76 37.13 16.21 -1.61
CA ALA A 76 36.15 15.39 -0.90
C ALA A 76 34.81 16.13 -0.74
N GLY A 77 33.70 15.40 -0.87
CA GLY A 77 32.34 15.92 -0.69
C GLY A 77 31.64 16.32 -1.99
N TYR A 78 32.35 16.37 -3.11
CA TYR A 78 31.78 16.64 -4.43
C TYR A 78 31.53 15.34 -5.19
N THR A 79 30.35 15.22 -5.79
CA THR A 79 29.96 14.04 -6.57
C THR A 79 30.07 14.31 -8.06
N VAL A 80 30.77 13.45 -8.78
CA VAL A 80 30.81 13.48 -10.25
C VAL A 80 29.53 12.79 -10.74
N LEU A 81 28.76 13.49 -11.59
CA LEU A 81 27.65 12.87 -12.29
C LEU A 81 28.21 11.77 -13.21
N GLY A 82 27.88 10.52 -12.87
CA GLY A 82 28.19 9.39 -13.72
C GLY A 82 27.46 9.48 -15.07
N PRO A 83 27.86 8.67 -16.07
CA PRO A 83 27.11 8.54 -17.30
C PRO A 83 25.64 8.19 -16.98
N PRO A 84 24.67 8.62 -17.82
CA PRO A 84 23.27 8.31 -17.60
C PRO A 84 23.10 6.80 -17.50
N LEU A 85 22.71 6.33 -16.32
CA LEU A 85 22.53 4.92 -16.01
C LEU A 85 21.54 4.30 -16.99
N SER A 86 21.92 3.14 -17.54
CA SER A 86 21.01 2.31 -18.31
C SER A 86 19.82 1.85 -17.45
N LEU A 87 18.73 1.44 -18.09
CA LEU A 87 17.56 0.91 -17.37
C LEU A 87 17.92 -0.28 -16.47
N TYR A 88 18.89 -1.10 -16.90
CA TYR A 88 19.35 -2.25 -16.11
C TYR A 88 20.09 -1.79 -14.84
N GLU A 89 21.01 -0.84 -14.96
CA GLU A 89 21.76 -0.32 -13.81
C GLU A 89 20.83 0.38 -12.82
N LYS A 90 19.83 1.13 -13.31
CA LYS A 90 18.78 1.71 -12.45
C LYS A 90 18.01 0.65 -11.65
N MET A 91 17.70 -0.49 -12.26
CA MET A 91 17.01 -1.59 -11.58
C MET A 91 17.90 -2.24 -10.53
N VAL A 92 19.19 -2.44 -10.84
CA VAL A 92 20.16 -3.00 -9.90
C VAL A 92 20.34 -2.08 -8.69
N GLU A 93 20.52 -0.76 -8.92
CA GLU A 93 20.61 0.22 -7.83
C GLU A 93 19.34 0.25 -6.98
N ALA A 94 18.16 0.20 -7.60
CA ALA A 94 16.90 0.15 -6.86
C ALA A 94 16.81 -1.11 -5.98
N ILE A 95 17.22 -2.28 -6.49
CA ILE A 95 17.23 -3.53 -5.73
C ILE A 95 18.20 -3.44 -4.55
N LEU A 96 19.41 -2.92 -4.77
CA LEU A 96 20.42 -2.76 -3.73
C LEU A 96 19.97 -1.75 -2.66
N ALA A 97 19.35 -0.65 -3.06
CA ALA A 97 18.81 0.35 -2.16
C ALA A 97 17.71 -0.25 -1.27
N VAL A 98 16.78 -1.02 -1.87
CA VAL A 98 15.74 -1.73 -1.12
C VAL A 98 16.35 -2.78 -0.19
N ALA A 99 17.32 -3.56 -0.65
CA ALA A 99 17.98 -4.57 0.18
C ALA A 99 18.71 -3.95 1.38
N ASN A 100 19.43 -2.84 1.18
CA ASN A 100 20.10 -2.12 2.24
C ASN A 100 19.10 -1.52 3.23
N TRP A 101 18.00 -0.92 2.74
CA TRP A 101 16.94 -0.39 3.59
C TRP A 101 16.26 -1.49 4.43
N VAL A 102 15.97 -2.65 3.82
CA VAL A 102 15.43 -3.82 4.52
C VAL A 102 16.41 -4.32 5.58
N GLY A 103 17.71 -4.37 5.28
CA GLY A 103 18.77 -4.74 6.22
C GLY A 103 18.89 -3.77 7.41
N GLN A 104 18.76 -2.46 7.16
CA GLN A 104 18.76 -1.43 8.20
C GLN A 104 17.47 -1.45 9.04
N HIS A 105 16.35 -1.89 8.47
CA HIS A 105 15.02 -1.89 9.09
C HIS A 105 14.37 -3.29 9.14
N LEU A 106 15.13 -4.31 9.56
CA LEU A 106 14.67 -5.70 9.60
C LEU A 106 13.41 -5.88 10.46
N MET A 107 13.35 -5.26 11.64
CA MET A 107 12.20 -5.33 12.54
C MET A 107 10.92 -4.78 11.90
N LEU A 108 11.00 -3.61 11.25
CA LEU A 108 9.85 -3.02 10.55
C LEU A 108 9.42 -3.89 9.36
N SER A 109 10.38 -4.41 8.60
CA SER A 109 10.11 -5.28 7.44
C SER A 109 9.43 -6.60 7.84
N LEU A 110 9.85 -7.21 8.96
CA LEU A 110 9.20 -8.41 9.50
C LEU A 110 7.79 -8.12 10.03
N LEU A 111 7.60 -6.97 10.69
CA LEU A 111 6.28 -6.55 11.18
C LEU A 111 5.30 -6.28 10.03
N THR A 112 5.73 -5.60 8.97
CA THR A 112 4.87 -5.34 7.80
C THR A 112 4.51 -6.65 7.10
N LEU A 113 5.48 -7.54 6.89
CA LEU A 113 5.23 -8.85 6.28
C LEU A 113 4.27 -9.69 7.15
N GLY A 114 4.52 -9.75 8.45
CA GLY A 114 3.64 -10.45 9.40
C GLY A 114 2.23 -9.85 9.44
N SER A 115 2.11 -8.53 9.37
CA SER A 115 0.82 -7.84 9.27
C SER A 115 0.07 -8.21 8.00
N ILE A 116 0.73 -8.20 6.84
CA ILE A 116 0.14 -8.60 5.56
C ILE A 116 -0.34 -10.05 5.59
N ILE A 117 0.47 -10.97 6.10
CA ILE A 117 0.10 -12.38 6.24
C ILE A 117 -1.08 -12.54 7.19
N SER A 118 -1.05 -11.86 8.35
CA SER A 118 -2.15 -11.87 9.32
C SER A 118 -3.44 -11.34 8.71
N ILE A 119 -3.39 -10.20 8.00
CA ILE A 119 -4.53 -9.65 7.27
C ILE A 119 -5.03 -10.62 6.21
N PHE A 120 -4.14 -11.30 5.49
CA PHE A 120 -4.53 -12.26 4.46
C PHE A 120 -5.25 -13.48 5.05
N ILE A 121 -4.75 -14.03 6.15
CA ILE A 121 -5.38 -15.17 6.86
C ILE A 121 -6.71 -14.73 7.49
N LEU A 122 -6.74 -13.56 8.13
CA LEU A 122 -7.89 -13.04 8.85
C LEU A 122 -8.85 -12.22 7.98
N ARG A 123 -8.60 -12.10 6.66
CA ARG A 123 -9.36 -11.21 5.76
C ARG A 123 -10.86 -11.39 5.88
N TYR A 124 -11.32 -12.63 6.01
CA TYR A 124 -12.75 -12.92 6.12
C TYR A 124 -13.33 -12.54 7.48
N GLN A 125 -12.55 -12.63 8.56
CA GLN A 125 -12.97 -12.17 9.88
C GLN A 125 -12.98 -10.64 9.93
N ILE A 126 -11.97 -9.97 9.35
CA ILE A 126 -11.89 -8.51 9.27
C ILE A 126 -13.10 -7.95 8.52
N ILE A 127 -13.41 -8.46 7.32
CA ILE A 127 -14.55 -7.93 6.56
C ILE A 127 -15.87 -8.27 7.28
N ASP A 128 -15.98 -9.40 7.99
CA ASP A 128 -17.19 -9.70 8.78
C ASP A 128 -17.36 -8.71 9.93
N PHE A 129 -16.28 -8.43 10.66
CA PHE A 129 -16.26 -7.45 11.74
C PHE A 129 -16.60 -6.04 11.23
N LEU A 130 -15.98 -5.61 10.12
CA LEU A 130 -16.22 -4.30 9.51
C LEU A 130 -17.68 -4.15 9.04
N VAL A 131 -18.22 -5.14 8.34
CA VAL A 131 -19.61 -5.08 7.85
C VAL A 131 -20.61 -5.13 9.01
N THR A 132 -20.36 -5.98 10.01
CA THR A 132 -21.21 -6.08 11.21
C THR A 132 -21.17 -4.78 12.01
N GLY A 133 -19.98 -4.20 12.21
CA GLY A 133 -19.80 -2.91 12.88
C GLY A 133 -20.48 -1.77 12.11
N TRP A 134 -20.34 -1.75 10.79
CA TRP A 134 -21.02 -0.77 9.92
C TRP A 134 -22.54 -0.88 10.02
N LEU A 135 -23.10 -2.09 10.05
CA LEU A 135 -24.55 -2.30 10.18
C LEU A 135 -25.08 -1.87 11.56
N LYS A 136 -24.28 -2.05 12.62
CA LYS A 136 -24.59 -1.58 13.97
C LYS A 136 -24.55 -0.06 14.07
N LEU A 137 -23.53 0.57 13.47
CA LEU A 137 -23.35 2.02 13.51
C LEU A 137 -24.39 2.74 12.64
N TYR A 138 -24.63 2.24 11.43
CA TYR A 138 -25.59 2.81 10.47
C TYR A 138 -26.87 2.00 10.43
N ARG A 139 -27.51 1.82 11.59
CA ARG A 139 -28.76 1.06 11.70
C ARG A 139 -29.88 1.77 10.93
N PRO A 140 -30.48 1.14 9.90
CA PRO A 140 -31.54 1.78 9.14
C PRO A 140 -32.78 1.97 10.01
N ARG A 141 -33.39 3.17 9.92
CA ARG A 141 -34.69 3.46 10.57
C ARG A 141 -35.86 2.67 9.96
N GLU A 142 -35.76 2.32 8.69
CA GLU A 142 -36.76 1.53 7.98
C GLU A 142 -36.56 0.01 8.21
N THR A 143 -37.62 -0.66 8.65
CA THR A 143 -37.62 -2.10 8.95
C THR A 143 -37.33 -2.97 7.72
N ARG A 144 -37.87 -2.60 6.55
CA ARG A 144 -37.61 -3.33 5.29
C ARG A 144 -36.13 -3.31 4.92
N ARG A 145 -35.46 -2.16 5.08
CA ARG A 145 -34.00 -2.06 4.83
C ARG A 145 -33.20 -2.86 5.83
N LEU A 146 -33.64 -2.94 7.09
CA LEU A 146 -32.99 -3.80 8.09
C LEU A 146 -33.05 -5.26 7.67
N ILE A 147 -34.21 -5.76 7.27
CA ILE A 147 -34.42 -7.15 6.83
C ILE A 147 -33.49 -7.48 5.65
N PHE A 148 -33.47 -6.65 4.60
CA PHE A 148 -32.62 -6.90 3.43
C PHE A 148 -31.12 -6.81 3.76
N ARG A 149 -30.69 -5.92 4.66
CA ARG A 149 -29.29 -5.86 5.09
C ARG A 149 -28.89 -7.06 5.93
N THR A 150 -29.77 -7.54 6.81
CA THR A 150 -29.56 -8.78 7.58
C THR A 150 -29.42 -9.97 6.64
N LEU A 151 -30.30 -10.08 5.64
CA LEU A 151 -30.23 -11.13 4.62
C LEU A 151 -28.93 -11.05 3.81
N TRP A 152 -28.55 -9.85 3.36
CA TRP A 152 -27.33 -9.64 2.60
C TRP A 152 -26.07 -9.99 3.42
N LEU A 153 -26.03 -9.63 4.71
CA LEU A 153 -24.94 -10.03 5.61
C LEU A 153 -24.86 -11.57 5.74
N LEU A 154 -26.01 -12.23 5.89
CA LEU A 154 -26.07 -13.68 5.98
C LEU A 154 -25.60 -14.35 4.68
N GLU A 155 -26.07 -13.90 3.53
CA GLU A 155 -25.62 -14.37 2.21
C GLU A 155 -24.12 -14.12 2.01
N LEU A 156 -23.59 -12.98 2.48
CA LEU A 156 -22.16 -12.66 2.40
C LEU A 156 -21.32 -13.63 3.26
N ARG A 157 -21.76 -13.92 4.49
CA ARG A 157 -21.10 -14.87 5.40
C ARG A 157 -21.05 -16.28 4.80
N VAL A 158 -22.17 -16.74 4.24
CA VAL A 158 -22.28 -18.08 3.64
C VAL A 158 -21.53 -18.16 2.30
N ARG A 159 -21.57 -17.10 1.48
CA ARG A 159 -20.83 -17.03 0.20
C ARG A 159 -19.31 -17.11 0.39
N ARG A 160 -18.78 -16.55 1.49
CA ARG A 160 -17.34 -16.66 1.81
C ARG A 160 -16.89 -18.10 2.06
N GLN A 161 -17.82 -19.00 2.36
CA GLN A 161 -17.59 -20.43 2.57
C GLN A 161 -17.86 -21.26 1.29
N GLY A 162 -18.08 -20.59 0.15
CA GLY A 162 -18.34 -21.24 -1.14
C GLY A 162 -19.79 -21.66 -1.35
N GLN A 163 -20.68 -21.50 -0.37
CA GLN A 163 -22.07 -21.94 -0.41
C GLN A 163 -23.00 -20.87 -0.99
N LYS A 164 -22.73 -20.42 -2.22
CA LYS A 164 -23.58 -19.41 -2.90
C LYS A 164 -24.98 -19.98 -3.14
N ARG A 165 -26.02 -19.18 -2.88
CA ARG A 165 -27.41 -19.54 -3.20
C ARG A 165 -27.57 -19.82 -4.70
N PRO A 166 -28.04 -21.03 -5.10
CA PRO A 166 -28.38 -21.33 -6.48
C PRO A 166 -29.59 -20.52 -6.94
N VAL A 167 -29.63 -20.13 -8.22
CA VAL A 167 -30.74 -19.34 -8.80
C VAL A 167 -32.05 -20.13 -8.84
N THR A 168 -31.96 -21.45 -8.94
CA THR A 168 -33.10 -22.38 -8.99
C THR A 168 -33.75 -22.63 -7.63
N MET A 169 -33.17 -22.09 -6.55
CA MET A 169 -33.56 -22.41 -5.18
C MET A 169 -34.25 -21.23 -4.48
N SER A 170 -35.41 -21.49 -3.88
CA SER A 170 -36.11 -20.48 -3.09
C SER A 170 -35.32 -20.09 -1.85
N LEU A 171 -35.50 -18.86 -1.36
CA LEU A 171 -34.82 -18.37 -0.16
C LEU A 171 -35.13 -19.25 1.06
N ASN A 172 -36.39 -19.61 1.26
CA ASN A 172 -36.83 -20.43 2.40
C ASN A 172 -36.13 -21.80 2.40
N GLN A 173 -36.06 -22.44 1.22
CA GLN A 173 -35.40 -23.73 1.08
C GLN A 173 -33.89 -23.59 1.30
N TRP A 174 -33.28 -22.51 0.79
CA TRP A 174 -31.84 -22.25 0.98
C TRP A 174 -31.50 -22.03 2.45
N LEU A 175 -32.24 -21.18 3.16
CA LEU A 175 -32.06 -20.95 4.60
C LEU A 175 -32.23 -22.24 5.41
N LYS A 176 -33.18 -23.10 5.02
CA LYS A 176 -33.38 -24.41 5.67
C LYS A 176 -32.15 -25.32 5.52
N LEU A 177 -31.52 -25.35 4.34
CA LEU A 177 -30.28 -26.12 4.14
C LEU A 177 -29.08 -25.53 4.90
N GLN A 178 -29.03 -24.19 5.07
CA GLN A 178 -27.94 -23.56 5.80
C GLN A 178 -28.13 -23.58 7.32
N ALA A 179 -29.31 -23.93 7.81
CA ALA A 179 -29.64 -23.90 9.23
C ALA A 179 -28.72 -24.79 10.07
N ASP A 180 -28.32 -25.97 9.54
CA ASP A 180 -27.43 -26.90 10.23
C ASP A 180 -25.97 -26.43 10.31
N ASN A 181 -25.60 -25.48 9.45
CA ASN A 181 -24.24 -24.95 9.34
C ASN A 181 -24.08 -23.57 9.99
N LEU A 182 -25.15 -23.02 10.57
CA LEU A 182 -25.15 -21.76 11.28
C LEU A 182 -25.34 -22.01 12.78
N THR A 183 -24.71 -21.19 13.61
CA THR A 183 -24.85 -21.21 15.08
C THR A 183 -26.24 -20.83 15.59
N ILE A 184 -27.14 -20.37 14.73
CA ILE A 184 -28.40 -19.75 15.13
C ILE A 184 -29.57 -20.74 15.08
N ASN A 185 -30.59 -20.51 15.92
CA ASN A 185 -31.78 -21.34 15.98
C ASN A 185 -32.52 -21.34 14.62
N THR A 186 -32.92 -22.53 14.18
CA THR A 186 -33.70 -22.76 12.95
C THR A 186 -35.01 -21.96 12.94
N ALA A 187 -35.61 -21.73 14.11
CA ALA A 187 -36.81 -20.89 14.27
C ALA A 187 -36.55 -19.41 13.92
N CYS A 188 -35.37 -18.87 14.26
CA CYS A 188 -35.01 -17.49 13.95
C CYS A 188 -34.76 -17.30 12.44
N LEU A 189 -34.20 -18.31 11.79
CA LEU A 189 -34.03 -18.33 10.33
C LEU A 189 -35.36 -18.43 9.59
N SER A 190 -36.30 -19.24 10.08
CA SER A 190 -37.64 -19.34 9.48
C SER A 190 -38.44 -18.05 9.65
N GLU A 191 -38.34 -17.38 10.80
CA GLU A 191 -38.89 -16.04 11.02
C GLU A 191 -38.29 -15.01 10.06
N LEU A 192 -36.96 -14.96 9.90
CA LEU A 192 -36.31 -14.08 8.93
C LEU A 192 -36.84 -14.33 7.52
N ALA A 193 -37.00 -15.59 7.13
CA ALA A 193 -37.52 -15.96 5.82
C ALA A 193 -38.94 -15.43 5.59
N GLN A 194 -39.81 -15.50 6.61
CA GLN A 194 -41.15 -14.89 6.57
C GLN A 194 -41.08 -13.36 6.45
N TYR A 195 -40.20 -12.71 7.22
CA TYR A 195 -40.00 -11.25 7.15
C TYR A 195 -39.48 -10.79 5.80
N VAL A 196 -38.58 -11.55 5.17
CA VAL A 196 -38.10 -11.24 3.82
C VAL A 196 -39.23 -11.37 2.80
N ASN A 197 -40.03 -12.44 2.85
CA ASN A 197 -41.16 -12.60 1.94
C ASN A 197 -42.16 -11.46 2.08
N TRP A 198 -42.48 -11.04 3.31
CA TRP A 198 -43.29 -9.85 3.53
C TRP A 198 -42.63 -8.58 3.00
N ALA A 199 -41.36 -8.33 3.32
CA ALA A 199 -40.68 -7.11 2.88
C ALA A 199 -40.54 -7.00 1.35
N ALA A 200 -40.49 -8.14 0.66
CA ALA A 200 -40.38 -8.22 -0.80
C ALA A 200 -41.74 -8.10 -1.52
N PHE A 201 -42.79 -8.73 -0.99
CA PHE A 201 -44.06 -8.89 -1.70
C PHE A 201 -45.24 -8.10 -1.11
N ALA A 202 -45.14 -7.60 0.12
CA ALA A 202 -46.26 -6.87 0.75
C ALA A 202 -46.39 -5.43 0.22
N PRO A 203 -47.61 -4.99 -0.12
CA PRO A 203 -47.85 -3.63 -0.60
C PRO A 203 -47.47 -2.60 0.48
N CYS A 204 -47.07 -1.39 0.07
CA CYS A 204 -46.65 -0.33 1.00
C CYS A 204 -47.74 0.07 2.01
N SER A 205 -49.02 -0.25 1.74
CA SER A 205 -50.15 -0.05 2.66
C SER A 205 -50.24 -1.09 3.79
N ALA A 206 -49.57 -2.25 3.66
CA ALA A 206 -49.61 -3.35 4.63
C ALA A 206 -48.82 -3.09 5.92
N ASP A 207 -48.02 -2.00 5.96
CA ASP A 207 -47.29 -1.58 7.16
C ASP A 207 -48.22 -1.21 8.33
N LYS A 208 -49.52 -0.97 8.07
CA LYS A 208 -50.46 -0.42 9.05
C LYS A 208 -51.37 -1.45 9.72
N THR A 209 -51.53 -2.66 9.18
CA THR A 209 -52.72 -3.46 9.52
C THR A 209 -52.49 -4.82 10.14
N HIS A 210 -51.39 -5.55 9.93
CA HIS A 210 -51.33 -6.93 10.45
C HIS A 210 -49.95 -7.63 10.45
N PHE A 211 -48.84 -6.91 10.70
CA PHE A 211 -47.51 -7.51 10.72
C PHE A 211 -46.86 -7.40 12.12
N PRO A 212 -46.03 -8.39 12.57
CA PRO A 212 -45.46 -8.40 13.92
C PRO A 212 -44.79 -7.08 14.28
N ARG A 213 -44.91 -6.70 15.56
CA ARG A 213 -44.41 -5.43 16.08
C ARG A 213 -42.98 -5.22 15.60
N THR A 214 -42.67 -4.04 15.08
CA THR A 214 -41.36 -3.65 14.54
C THR A 214 -40.18 -4.02 15.46
N GLU A 215 -40.45 -4.06 16.77
CA GLU A 215 -39.55 -4.52 17.83
C GLU A 215 -39.14 -6.01 17.69
N GLN A 216 -40.08 -6.92 17.44
CA GLN A 216 -39.81 -8.35 17.25
C GLN A 216 -38.93 -8.60 16.01
N ILE A 217 -39.21 -7.88 14.91
CA ILE A 217 -38.41 -7.95 13.68
C ILE A 217 -37.00 -7.42 13.93
N SER A 218 -36.90 -6.30 14.64
CA SER A 218 -35.63 -5.71 15.08
C SER A 218 -34.80 -6.72 15.87
N ASP A 219 -35.42 -7.39 16.84
CA ASP A 219 -34.74 -8.29 17.77
C ASP A 219 -34.27 -9.56 17.08
N CYS A 220 -35.12 -10.13 16.21
CA CYS A 220 -34.75 -11.25 15.36
C CYS A 220 -33.57 -10.89 14.45
N CYS A 221 -33.60 -9.74 13.78
CA CYS A 221 -32.49 -9.27 12.96
C CYS A 221 -31.21 -9.05 13.78
N ASN A 222 -31.30 -8.45 14.97
CA ASN A 222 -30.14 -8.20 15.82
C ASN A 222 -29.48 -9.50 16.30
N ARG A 223 -30.28 -10.50 16.67
CA ARG A 223 -29.77 -11.85 17.00
C ARG A 223 -29.02 -12.45 15.82
N ILE A 224 -29.57 -12.37 14.60
CA ILE A 224 -28.90 -12.89 13.40
C ILE A 224 -27.60 -12.13 13.11
N ILE A 225 -27.59 -10.81 13.21
CA ILE A 225 -26.40 -9.98 12.98
C ILE A 225 -25.27 -10.35 13.96
N ASN A 226 -25.60 -10.54 15.24
CA ASN A 226 -24.62 -10.83 16.29
C ASN A 226 -24.16 -12.29 16.31
N ASP A 227 -25.11 -13.20 16.17
CA ASP A 227 -24.91 -14.59 16.58
C ASP A 227 -24.77 -15.53 15.40
N ALA A 228 -25.24 -15.18 14.20
CA ALA A 228 -25.18 -16.07 13.03
C ALA A 228 -23.76 -16.16 12.47
N ARG A 229 -22.98 -17.12 12.98
CA ARG A 229 -21.65 -17.46 12.51
C ARG A 229 -21.69 -18.81 11.81
N TRP A 230 -20.82 -18.96 10.82
CA TRP A 230 -20.66 -20.25 10.15
C TRP A 230 -19.92 -21.22 11.06
N ILE A 231 -20.49 -22.39 11.28
CA ILE A 231 -19.82 -23.52 11.92
C ILE A 231 -19.32 -24.42 10.80
N LYS A 232 -18.00 -24.52 10.65
CA LYS A 232 -17.43 -25.60 9.84
C LYS A 232 -17.55 -26.88 10.66
N ARG A 233 -18.65 -27.63 10.48
CA ARG A 233 -18.68 -29.03 10.95
C ARG A 233 -17.77 -29.81 10.01
N SER A 234 -16.64 -30.28 10.56
CA SER A 234 -15.82 -31.28 9.88
C SER A 234 -16.69 -32.52 9.64
N PRO A 235 -16.60 -33.18 8.48
CA PRO A 235 -17.04 -34.57 8.37
C PRO A 235 -16.23 -35.47 9.33
#